data_AF-A0A7V4J1Q9-F1
#
_entry.id   AF-A0A7V4J1Q9-F1
#
_cell.length_a   1.000
_cell.length_b   1.000
_cell.length_c   1.000
_cell.angle_alpha   90.00
_cell.angle_beta   90.00
_cell.angle_gamma   90.00
#
_symmetry.space_group_name_H-M   'P 1'
#
loop_
_entity.id
_entity.type
_entity.pdbx_description
1 polymer ?
#
loop_
_entity_poly.entity_id
_entity_poly.type
_entity_poly.pdbx_seq_one_letter_code
_entity_poly.pdbx_strand_id
1 'polypeptide(L)'
;MPDFLLSSTELREPYNPRECFVIRRLRSEIRNDIALVKINPLLEKTVYNTKDDIEYLLLASKHAGYSLFPVTESPTYVYICTAKEPINPESDFISSSNIVILDWGKIVKE
;
A
#
# COMPACT_ATOMS: atom_id res chain seq x y z
N MET A 1 8.20 -12.37 9.60
CA MET A 1 6.73 -12.50 9.62
C MET A 1 6.18 -11.27 8.94
N PRO A 2 5.16 -11.38 8.07
CA PRO A 2 4.55 -10.20 7.47
C PRO A 2 3.81 -9.39 8.54
N ASP A 3 3.74 -8.07 8.33
CA ASP A 3 2.94 -7.19 9.19
C ASP A 3 1.45 -7.30 8.83
N PHE A 4 1.16 -7.49 7.53
CA PHE A 4 -0.19 -7.62 7.01
C PHE A 4 -0.30 -8.66 5.90
N LEU A 5 -1.51 -9.20 5.73
CA LEU A 5 -1.96 -9.86 4.50
C LEU A 5 -2.88 -8.94 3.71
N LEU A 6 -2.47 -8.55 2.50
CA LEU A 6 -3.22 -7.67 1.59
C LEU A 6 -4.04 -8.49 0.59
N SER A 7 -5.31 -8.14 0.42
CA SER A 7 -6.17 -8.66 -0.65
C SER A 7 -6.92 -7.52 -1.34
N SER A 8 -6.96 -7.49 -2.67
CA SER A 8 -7.90 -6.63 -3.42
C SER A 8 -9.21 -7.40 -3.66
N THR A 9 -10.34 -6.70 -3.55
CA THR A 9 -11.68 -7.25 -3.80
C THR A 9 -12.31 -6.77 -5.09
N GLU A 10 -11.66 -5.84 -5.81
CA GLU A 10 -12.22 -5.19 -7.00
C GLU A 10 -11.71 -5.76 -8.33
N LEU A 11 -10.65 -6.57 -8.29
CA LEU A 11 -10.13 -7.18 -9.48
C LEU A 11 -11.06 -8.29 -9.98
N ARG A 12 -11.23 -8.33 -11.32
CA ARG A 12 -12.03 -9.36 -12.00
C ARG A 12 -11.53 -10.78 -11.72
N GLU A 13 -10.22 -10.91 -11.52
CA GLU A 13 -9.57 -12.09 -10.98
C GLU A 13 -8.85 -11.69 -9.67
N PRO A 14 -9.27 -12.21 -8.51
CA PRO A 14 -8.60 -11.90 -7.25
C PRO A 14 -7.20 -12.52 -7.26
N TYR A 15 -6.17 -11.70 -7.04
CA TYR A 15 -4.82 -12.22 -6.80
C TYR A 15 -4.73 -12.86 -5.42
N ASN A 16 -3.83 -13.85 -5.28
CA ASN A 16 -3.52 -14.48 -3.99
C ASN A 16 -3.11 -13.43 -2.96
N PRO A 17 -3.60 -13.51 -1.70
CA PRO A 17 -3.20 -12.58 -0.66
C PRO A 17 -1.69 -12.36 -0.59
N ARG A 18 -1.27 -11.10 -0.48
CA ARG A 18 0.14 -10.71 -0.48
C ARG A 18 0.60 -10.42 0.93
N GLU A 19 1.68 -11.07 1.31
CA GLU A 19 2.46 -10.72 2.48
C GLU A 19 2.99 -9.30 2.31
N CYS A 20 2.74 -8.44 3.29
CA CYS A 20 3.21 -7.07 3.32
C CYS A 20 4.17 -6.90 4.49
N PHE A 21 5.37 -6.43 4.19
CA PHE A 21 6.40 -6.10 5.16
C PHE A 21 6.54 -4.57 5.20
N VAL A 22 6.13 -3.96 6.30
CA VAL A 22 6.24 -2.51 6.48
C VAL A 22 7.71 -2.14 6.57
N ILE A 23 8.17 -1.39 5.57
CA ILE A 23 9.52 -0.85 5.54
C ILE A 23 9.59 0.37 6.45
N ARG A 24 8.62 1.28 6.31
CA ARG A 24 8.50 2.49 7.15
C ARG A 24 7.17 3.20 6.96
N ARG A 25 6.93 4.16 7.85
CA ARG A 25 5.83 5.12 7.79
C ARG A 25 6.28 6.38 7.03
N LEU A 26 5.47 6.79 6.07
CA LEU A 26 5.63 8.03 5.33
C LEU A 26 4.51 9.03 5.67
N ARG A 27 4.81 10.31 5.45
CA ARG A 27 3.85 11.42 5.48
C ARG A 27 3.81 12.14 4.13
N SER A 28 2.70 12.79 3.85
CA SER A 28 2.49 13.70 2.72
C SER A 28 1.88 15.01 3.22
N GLU A 29 1.54 15.91 2.30
CA GLU A 29 0.85 17.16 2.61
C GLU A 29 -0.54 16.95 3.21
N ILE A 30 -1.17 15.79 2.94
CA ILE A 30 -2.57 15.51 3.28
C ILE A 30 -2.76 14.46 4.37
N ARG A 31 -1.74 13.63 4.66
CA ARG A 31 -1.83 12.57 5.67
C ARG A 31 -0.47 12.16 6.20
N ASN A 32 -0.42 11.57 7.40
CA ASN A 32 0.83 11.26 8.09
C ASN A 32 1.02 9.77 8.40
N ASP A 33 0.23 8.88 7.80
CA ASP A 33 0.08 7.47 8.17
C ASP A 33 0.17 6.51 6.96
N ILE A 34 0.94 6.88 5.93
CA ILE A 34 1.13 6.05 4.74
C ILE A 34 2.15 4.97 5.06
N ALA A 35 1.84 3.71 4.80
CA ALA A 35 2.81 2.62 4.94
C ALA A 35 3.52 2.39 3.60
N LEU A 36 4.85 2.51 3.59
CA LEU A 36 5.65 1.92 2.51
C LEU A 36 5.87 0.45 2.85
N VAL A 37 5.36 -0.44 2.00
CA VAL A 37 5.44 -1.88 2.20
C VAL A 37 6.18 -2.54 1.05
N LYS A 38 6.99 -3.55 1.36
CA LYS A 38 7.45 -4.54 0.40
C LYS A 38 6.43 -5.67 0.36
N ILE A 39 6.07 -6.13 -0.83
CA ILE A 39 5.11 -7.22 -1.01
C ILE A 39 5.74 -8.51 -1.51
N ASN A 40 5.17 -9.63 -1.06
CA ASN A 40 5.49 -10.96 -1.55
C ASN A 40 4.18 -11.78 -1.72
N PRO A 41 3.90 -12.37 -2.90
CA PRO A 41 4.65 -12.23 -4.16
C PRO A 41 4.69 -10.78 -4.66
N LEU A 42 5.47 -10.50 -5.72
CA LEU A 42 5.43 -9.21 -6.43
C LEU A 42 4.18 -9.07 -7.30
N LEU A 43 3.69 -7.85 -7.50
CA LEU A 43 2.55 -7.58 -8.39
C LEU A 43 3.06 -7.56 -9.83
N GLU A 44 2.59 -8.49 -10.64
CA GLU A 44 2.91 -8.51 -12.07
C GLU A 44 2.37 -7.24 -12.74
N LYS A 45 3.15 -6.68 -13.66
CA LYS A 45 2.80 -5.44 -14.37
C LYS A 45 1.46 -5.49 -15.09
N THR A 46 0.99 -6.68 -15.45
CA THR A 46 -0.29 -6.93 -16.13
C THR A 46 -1.50 -6.69 -15.23
N VAL A 47 -1.37 -6.82 -13.90
CA VAL A 47 -2.48 -6.68 -12.95
C VAL A 47 -3.08 -5.27 -12.98
N TYR A 48 -2.22 -4.26 -13.00
CA TYR A 48 -2.62 -2.84 -13.03
C TYR A 48 -2.13 -2.10 -14.28
N ASN A 49 -1.68 -2.83 -15.29
CA ASN A 49 -1.10 -2.31 -16.53
C ASN A 49 0.02 -1.28 -16.28
N THR A 50 0.91 -1.59 -15.34
CA THR A 50 2.09 -0.77 -15.03
C THR A 50 3.24 -1.05 -16.00
N LYS A 51 4.25 -0.18 -15.99
CA LYS A 51 5.44 -0.35 -16.84
C LYS A 51 6.26 -1.57 -16.45
N ASP A 52 6.45 -1.75 -15.14
CA ASP A 52 7.29 -2.75 -14.52
C ASP A 52 6.49 -3.48 -13.42
N ASP A 53 7.00 -4.64 -13.01
CA ASP A 53 6.48 -5.37 -11.86
C ASP A 53 6.67 -4.54 -10.58
N ILE A 54 5.74 -4.66 -9.65
CA ILE A 54 5.71 -3.84 -8.44
C ILE A 54 6.10 -4.69 -7.23
N GLU A 55 7.25 -4.38 -6.65
CA GLU A 55 7.74 -4.96 -5.39
C GLU A 55 7.32 -4.11 -4.17
N TYR A 56 7.14 -2.80 -4.36
CA TYR A 56 6.84 -1.86 -3.29
C TYR A 56 5.52 -1.15 -3.51
N LEU A 57 4.70 -1.08 -2.47
CA LEU A 57 3.42 -0.38 -2.47
C LEU A 57 3.38 0.67 -1.37
N LEU A 58 2.54 1.66 -1.60
CA LEU A 58 2.10 2.62 -0.61
C LEU A 58 0.68 2.23 -0.19
N LEU A 59 0.48 1.94 1.10
CA LEU A 59 -0.84 1.66 1.66
C LEU A 59 -1.29 2.84 2.52
N ALA A 60 -2.55 3.21 2.39
CA ALA A 60 -3.12 4.34 3.10
C ALA A 60 -4.57 4.02 3.49
N SER A 61 -4.99 4.27 4.74
CA SER A 61 -6.37 3.98 5.16
C SER A 61 -7.39 4.67 4.26
N LYS A 62 -8.43 3.94 3.86
CA LYS A 62 -9.47 4.42 2.95
C LYS A 62 -10.46 5.34 3.64
N HIS A 63 -10.84 5.02 4.87
CA HIS A 63 -11.86 5.72 5.65
C HIS A 63 -11.23 6.72 6.63
N ALA A 64 -11.87 7.88 6.80
CA ALA A 64 -11.45 8.88 7.77
C ALA A 64 -11.54 8.34 9.20
N GLY A 65 -10.58 8.68 10.05
CA GLY A 65 -10.50 8.21 11.44
C GLY A 65 -9.79 6.87 11.62
N TYR A 66 -9.44 6.17 10.53
CA TYR A 66 -8.67 4.92 10.58
C TYR A 66 -7.20 5.17 10.33
N SER A 67 -6.33 4.42 11.02
CA SER A 67 -4.88 4.54 10.90
C SER A 67 -4.25 3.16 10.69
N LEU A 68 -3.10 3.14 10.01
CA LEU A 68 -2.21 1.98 9.93
C LEU A 68 -1.18 1.95 11.08
N PHE A 69 -1.06 3.07 11.81
CA PHE A 69 -0.04 3.28 12.85
C PHE A 69 -0.65 3.99 14.08
N PRO A 70 -1.20 3.25 15.06
CA PRO A 70 -1.45 1.80 15.05
C PRO A 70 -2.64 1.43 14.16
N VAL A 71 -2.75 0.15 13.79
CA VAL A 71 -3.93 -0.39 13.10
C VAL A 71 -5.15 -0.27 14.02
N THR A 72 -6.16 0.48 13.58
CA THR A 72 -7.37 0.77 14.38
C THR A 72 -8.49 -0.26 14.20
N GLU A 73 -8.49 -1.04 13.12
CA GLU A 73 -9.51 -2.06 12.81
C GLU A 73 -8.87 -3.25 12.07
N SER A 74 -9.47 -4.44 12.17
CA SER A 74 -9.08 -5.60 11.34
C SER A 74 -10.33 -6.37 10.88
N PRO A 75 -10.56 -6.53 9.57
CA PRO A 75 -9.76 -6.01 8.45
C PRO A 75 -9.81 -4.47 8.34
N THR A 76 -8.69 -3.85 7.94
CA THR A 76 -8.66 -2.41 7.59
C THR A 76 -8.75 -2.25 6.06
N TYR A 77 -9.61 -1.37 5.58
CA TYR A 77 -9.67 -1.00 4.17
C TYR A 77 -8.61 0.05 3.81
N VAL A 78 -7.83 -0.22 2.76
CA VAL A 78 -6.71 0.62 2.32
C VAL A 78 -6.80 0.96 0.84
N TYR A 79 -6.33 2.15 0.47
CA TYR A 79 -5.90 2.41 -0.89
C TYR A 79 -4.58 1.69 -1.16
N ILE A 80 -4.50 1.07 -2.33
CA ILE A 80 -3.29 0.46 -2.88
C ILE A 80 -2.70 1.48 -3.85
N CYS A 81 -1.52 2.00 -3.52
CA CYS A 81 -0.89 3.07 -4.26
C CYS A 81 0.53 2.71 -4.70
N THR A 82 1.02 3.41 -5.72
CA THR A 82 2.43 3.41 -6.14
C THR A 82 2.95 4.84 -6.25
N ALA A 83 4.27 5.02 -6.40
CA ALA A 83 4.89 6.32 -6.64
C ALA A 83 5.17 6.51 -8.15
N LYS A 84 5.00 7.71 -8.68
CA LYS A 84 5.37 8.04 -10.08
C LYS A 84 6.87 8.08 -10.26
N GLU A 85 7.57 8.61 -9.26
CA GLU A 85 9.01 8.73 -9.17
C GLU A 85 9.56 7.92 -7.99
N PRO A 86 10.81 7.45 -8.05
CA PRO A 86 11.46 6.73 -6.96
C PRO A 86 11.36 7.48 -5.62
N ILE A 87 11.00 6.75 -4.56
CA ILE A 87 10.92 7.31 -3.21
C ILE A 87 12.34 7.49 -2.68
N ASN A 88 12.67 8.69 -2.18
CA ASN A 88 13.96 8.95 -1.54
C ASN A 88 14.10 8.09 -0.27
N PRO A 89 15.09 7.18 -0.17
CA PRO A 89 15.27 6.28 0.96
C PRO A 89 15.57 7.00 2.28
N GLU A 90 16.06 8.23 2.25
CA GLU A 90 16.39 9.02 3.45
C GLU A 90 15.24 9.94 3.92
N SER A 91 14.12 9.97 3.18
CA SER A 91 12.99 10.85 3.46
C SER A 91 11.76 10.08 3.94
N ASP A 92 11.20 10.52 5.06
CA ASP A 92 9.89 10.07 5.54
C ASP A 92 8.73 10.87 4.90
N PHE A 93 9.03 11.75 3.95
CA PHE A 93 8.04 12.54 3.23
C PHE A 93 7.94 12.10 1.77
N ILE A 94 6.71 12.00 1.27
CA ILE A 94 6.36 11.81 -0.13
C ILE A 94 5.28 12.82 -0.52
N SER A 95 5.46 13.52 -1.66
CA SER A 95 4.42 14.41 -2.15
C SER A 95 3.21 13.62 -2.61
N SER A 96 2.01 14.05 -2.20
CA SER A 96 0.72 13.52 -2.66
C SER A 96 0.59 13.54 -4.18
N SER A 97 1.21 14.51 -4.86
CA SER A 97 1.26 14.57 -6.33
C SER A 97 2.07 13.43 -6.97
N ASN A 98 2.99 12.83 -6.22
CA ASN A 98 3.79 11.67 -6.61
C ASN A 98 3.06 10.34 -6.33
N ILE A 99 1.95 10.34 -5.59
CA ILE A 99 1.19 9.13 -5.28
C ILE A 99 0.17 8.86 -6.39
N VAL A 100 0.12 7.62 -6.86
CA VAL A 100 -0.91 7.12 -7.79
C VAL A 100 -1.69 6.04 -7.09
N ILE A 101 -3.01 6.21 -7.01
CA ILE A 101 -3.92 5.16 -6.53
C ILE A 101 -4.12 4.17 -7.67
N LEU A 102 -3.76 2.91 -7.44
CA LEU A 102 -3.99 1.80 -8.37
C LEU A 102 -5.37 1.19 -8.14
N ASP A 103 -5.73 1.00 -6.87
CA ASP A 103 -6.93 0.28 -6.44
C ASP A 103 -7.20 0.51 -4.95
N TRP A 104 -8.15 -0.23 -4.39
CA TRP A 104 -8.30 -0.43 -2.95
C TRP A 104 -8.38 -1.91 -2.58
N GLY A 105 -8.15 -2.21 -1.31
CA GLY A 105 -8.22 -3.56 -0.79
C GLY A 105 -8.45 -3.59 0.70
N LYS A 106 -8.25 -4.76 1.29
CA LYS A 106 -8.29 -5.00 2.72
C LYS A 106 -6.97 -5.57 3.19
N ILE A 107 -6.53 -5.13 4.36
CA ILE A 107 -5.43 -5.74 5.09
C ILE A 107 -5.94 -6.42 6.35
N VAL A 108 -5.37 -7.57 6.67
CA VAL A 108 -5.55 -8.25 7.96
C VAL A 108 -4.19 -8.29 8.65
N LYS A 109 -4.16 -7.91 9.92
CA LYS A 109 -2.94 -7.97 10.74
C LYS A 109 -2.65 -9.42 11.14
N GLU A 110 -1.40 -9.86 10.98
CA GLU A 110 -0.91 -11.13 11.56
C GLU A 110 -0.41 -10.97 13.01
#